data_AF-A0A972ZFW2-F1
#
_entry.id   AF-A0A972ZFW2-F1
#
_cell.length_a   1.000
_cell.length_b   1.000
_cell.length_c   1.000
_cell.angle_alpha   90.00
_cell.angle_beta   90.00
_cell.angle_gamma   90.00
#
_symmetry.space_group_name_H-M   'P 1'
#
loop_
_entity.id
_entity.type
_entity.pdbx_description
1 polymer ?
#
loop_
_entity_poly.entity_id
_entity_poly.type
_entity_poly.pdbx_seq_one_letter_code
_entity_poly.pdbx_strand_id
1 'polypeptide(L)'
;MDSREKLSTVLIGAVIVLVTTTVPYLTMLNVFLFSGIFLAGFAALTLSIMRYQIRLSYNEAFVLGFFAGVLGGILSEGAAWLLMEYAGFRPGTESLALVIGWVLEMARDKPELQTQVQALLEAEKLALAPLSLSWRDILASMLFSAAFYAPIAGFGGMLAVFRLKRKARR
;
A
#
# COMPACT_ATOMS: atom_id res chain seq x y z
N MET A 1 -17.75 -15.78 11.57
CA MET A 1 -16.60 -14.97 12.02
C MET A 1 -17.13 -13.91 12.94
N ASP A 2 -16.72 -13.98 14.20
CA ASP A 2 -17.18 -13.08 15.27
C ASP A 2 -16.58 -11.69 15.11
N SER A 3 -17.19 -10.69 15.75
CA SER A 3 -16.77 -9.28 15.63
C SER A 3 -15.30 -9.07 16.03
N ARG A 4 -14.81 -9.80 17.03
CA ARG A 4 -13.39 -9.74 17.46
C ARG A 4 -12.44 -10.29 16.40
N GLU A 5 -12.81 -11.39 15.74
CA GLU A 5 -12.01 -12.00 14.67
C GLU A 5 -11.99 -11.11 13.42
N LYS A 6 -13.14 -10.50 13.08
CA LYS A 6 -13.25 -9.50 12.00
C LYS A 6 -12.32 -8.32 12.26
N LEU A 7 -12.37 -7.75 13.45
CA LEU A 7 -11.50 -6.65 13.83
C LEU A 7 -10.02 -7.05 13.77
N SER A 8 -9.66 -8.21 14.34
CA SER A 8 -8.28 -8.71 14.29
C SER A 8 -7.77 -8.88 12.86
N THR A 9 -8.62 -9.36 11.95
CA THR A 9 -8.27 -9.52 10.53
C THR A 9 -8.01 -8.18 9.86
N VAL A 10 -8.88 -7.19 10.11
CA VAL A 10 -8.73 -5.83 9.61
C VAL A 10 -7.44 -5.20 10.14
N LEU A 11 -7.14 -5.36 11.43
CA LEU A 11 -5.92 -4.84 12.05
C LEU A 11 -4.65 -5.46 11.45
N ILE A 12 -4.63 -6.78 11.24
CA ILE A 12 -3.49 -7.46 10.60
C ILE A 12 -3.27 -6.90 9.20
N GLY A 13 -4.33 -6.77 8.40
CA GLY A 13 -4.22 -6.20 7.06
C GLY A 13 -3.75 -4.74 7.08
N ALA A 14 -4.28 -3.92 7.98
CA ALA A 14 -3.87 -2.53 8.16
C ALA A 14 -2.40 -2.40 8.55
N VAL A 15 -1.89 -3.28 9.42
CA VAL A 15 -0.46 -3.33 9.78
C VAL A 15 0.40 -3.70 8.57
N ILE A 16 -0.03 -4.67 7.76
CA ILE A 16 0.73 -5.03 6.54
C ILE A 16 0.71 -3.88 5.53
N VAL A 17 -0.42 -3.19 5.34
CA VAL A 17 -0.50 -1.97 4.52
C VAL A 17 0.46 -0.92 5.06
N LEU A 18 0.43 -0.64 6.36
CA LEU A 18 1.32 0.33 7.01
C LEU A 18 2.80 -0.01 6.77
N VAL A 19 3.20 -1.26 6.99
CA VAL A 19 4.58 -1.70 6.79
C VAL A 19 4.99 -1.59 5.31
N THR A 20 4.13 -2.03 4.39
CA THR A 20 4.46 -1.98 2.95
C THR A 20 4.45 -0.57 2.36
N THR A 21 3.89 0.42 3.07
CA THR A 21 3.81 1.82 2.61
C THR A 21 4.74 2.76 3.36
N THR A 22 5.29 2.36 4.52
CA THR A 22 6.21 3.19 5.31
C THR A 22 7.64 2.66 5.35
N VAL A 23 7.85 1.34 5.26
CA VAL A 23 9.20 0.77 5.36
C VAL A 23 9.95 0.94 4.04
N PRO A 24 11.20 1.47 4.10
CA PRO A 24 12.15 1.49 2.98
C PRO A 24 12.15 0.20 2.15
N TYR A 25 12.28 0.35 0.83
CA TYR A 25 12.28 -0.74 -0.17
C TYR A 25 10.96 -1.53 -0.29
N LEU A 26 10.20 -1.74 0.78
CA LEU A 26 8.89 -2.41 0.71
C LEU A 26 7.85 -1.53 0.01
N THR A 27 8.02 -0.21 0.07
CA THR A 27 7.27 0.77 -0.73
C THR A 27 7.35 0.49 -2.23
N MET A 28 8.42 -0.14 -2.73
CA MET A 28 8.50 -0.53 -4.14
C MET A 28 7.43 -1.53 -4.55
N LEU A 29 6.98 -2.40 -3.64
CA LEU A 29 5.85 -3.30 -3.94
C LEU A 29 4.61 -2.51 -4.33
N ASN A 30 4.42 -1.33 -3.77
CA ASN A 30 3.27 -0.49 -4.10
C ASN A 30 3.46 0.32 -5.38
N VAL A 31 4.70 0.60 -5.79
CA VAL A 31 4.99 1.17 -7.12
C VAL A 31 4.54 0.22 -8.23
N PHE A 32 4.66 -1.10 -8.04
CA PHE A 32 4.11 -2.11 -8.95
C PHE A 32 2.62 -2.37 -8.68
N LEU A 33 1.76 -1.49 -9.20
CA LEU A 33 0.30 -1.65 -9.18
C LEU A 33 -0.30 -1.90 -7.78
N PHE A 34 0.24 -1.25 -6.74
CA PHE A 34 -0.22 -1.41 -5.36
C PHE A 34 -0.16 -2.88 -4.86
N SER A 35 0.82 -3.66 -5.35
CA SER A 35 0.90 -5.09 -5.03
C SER A 35 1.08 -5.36 -3.54
N GLY A 36 1.76 -4.47 -2.80
CA GLY A 36 1.89 -4.59 -1.34
C GLY A 36 0.54 -4.54 -0.62
N ILE A 37 -0.32 -3.57 -1.00
CA ILE A 37 -1.68 -3.43 -0.46
C ILE A 37 -2.58 -4.60 -0.87
N PHE A 38 -2.48 -5.04 -2.13
CA PHE A 38 -3.18 -6.23 -2.60
C PHE A 38 -2.78 -7.48 -1.78
N LEU A 39 -1.47 -7.68 -1.57
CA LEU A 39 -0.94 -8.76 -0.77
C LEU A 39 -1.33 -8.64 0.70
N ALA A 40 -1.48 -7.43 1.24
CA ALA A 40 -1.98 -7.21 2.60
C ALA A 40 -3.38 -7.81 2.78
N GLY A 41 -4.31 -7.51 1.86
CA GLY A 41 -5.65 -8.09 1.88
C GLY A 41 -5.62 -9.62 1.70
N PHE A 42 -4.81 -10.10 0.76
CA PHE A 42 -4.67 -11.54 0.51
C PHE A 42 -4.10 -12.30 1.73
N ALA A 43 -3.02 -11.80 2.32
CA ALA A 43 -2.32 -12.44 3.42
C ALA A 43 -3.17 -12.39 4.70
N ALA A 44 -3.75 -11.24 5.04
CA ALA A 44 -4.59 -11.10 6.23
C ALA A 44 -5.78 -12.07 6.19
N LEU A 45 -6.49 -12.15 5.05
CA LEU A 45 -7.62 -13.07 4.91
C LEU A 45 -7.17 -14.53 4.86
N THR A 46 -6.04 -14.85 4.22
CA THR A 46 -5.50 -16.22 4.25
C THR A 46 -5.16 -16.66 5.66
N LEU A 47 -4.44 -15.83 6.43
CA LEU A 47 -4.06 -16.13 7.81
C LEU A 47 -5.29 -16.30 8.69
N SER A 48 -6.27 -15.39 8.60
CA SER A 48 -7.49 -15.47 9.41
C SER A 48 -8.38 -16.66 9.05
N ILE A 49 -8.57 -16.96 7.76
CA ILE A 49 -9.34 -18.14 7.34
C ILE A 49 -8.69 -19.44 7.87
N MET A 50 -7.37 -19.54 7.75
CA MET A 50 -6.64 -20.72 8.24
C MET A 50 -6.60 -20.80 9.76
N ARG A 51 -6.53 -19.67 10.47
CA ARG A 51 -6.49 -19.63 11.94
C ARG A 51 -7.84 -19.97 12.57
N TYR A 52 -8.91 -19.37 12.07
CA TYR A 52 -10.25 -19.52 12.64
C TYR A 52 -11.05 -20.66 11.98
N GLN A 53 -10.53 -21.26 10.90
CA GLN A 53 -11.17 -22.37 10.17
C GLN A 53 -12.57 -22.02 9.64
N ILE A 54 -12.76 -20.76 9.22
CA ILE A 54 -14.07 -20.23 8.80
C ILE A 54 -14.16 -20.17 7.27
N ARG A 55 -15.31 -20.59 6.73
CA ARG A 55 -15.63 -20.39 5.31
C ARG A 55 -16.23 -19.01 5.11
N LEU A 56 -15.54 -18.16 4.36
CA LEU A 56 -16.03 -16.85 3.94
C LEU A 56 -16.58 -16.89 2.51
N SER A 57 -17.63 -16.12 2.27
CA SER A 57 -18.06 -15.75 0.91
C SER A 57 -17.06 -14.77 0.29
N TYR A 58 -17.11 -14.63 -1.04
CA TYR A 58 -16.26 -13.66 -1.74
C TYR A 58 -16.58 -12.22 -1.29
N ASN A 59 -17.85 -11.91 -1.08
CA ASN A 59 -18.29 -10.58 -0.64
C ASN A 59 -17.79 -10.25 0.78
N GLU A 60 -17.86 -11.20 1.71
CA GLU A 60 -17.34 -10.98 3.07
C GLU A 60 -15.83 -10.77 3.07
N ALA A 61 -15.09 -11.53 2.26
CA ALA A 61 -13.65 -11.36 2.15
C ALA A 61 -13.28 -10.03 1.46
N PHE A 62 -14.06 -9.60 0.48
CA PHE A 62 -13.91 -8.27 -0.11
C PHE A 62 -14.12 -7.18 0.94
N VAL A 63 -15.22 -7.23 1.70
CA VAL A 63 -15.55 -6.21 2.71
C VAL A 63 -14.48 -6.16 3.81
N LEU A 64 -14.00 -7.31 4.30
CA LEU A 64 -12.94 -7.34 5.30
C LEU A 64 -11.61 -6.79 4.76
N GLY A 65 -11.24 -7.17 3.53
CA GLY A 65 -10.07 -6.60 2.85
C GLY A 65 -10.21 -5.10 2.59
N PHE A 66 -11.42 -4.65 2.23
CA PHE A 66 -11.74 -3.24 2.01
C PHE A 66 -11.50 -2.43 3.28
N PHE A 67 -12.05 -2.85 4.42
CA PHE A 67 -11.82 -2.16 5.68
C PHE A 67 -10.35 -2.22 6.15
N ALA A 68 -9.63 -3.30 5.84
CA ALA A 68 -8.19 -3.36 6.07
C ALA A 68 -7.44 -2.31 5.23
N GLY A 69 -7.83 -2.10 3.98
CA GLY A 69 -7.26 -1.05 3.12
C GLY A 69 -7.65 0.37 3.56
N VAL A 70 -8.89 0.60 4.01
CA VAL A 70 -9.31 1.90 4.58
C VAL A 70 -8.47 2.23 5.81
N LEU A 71 -8.43 1.32 6.80
CA LEU A 71 -7.71 1.56 8.04
C LEU A 71 -6.20 1.66 7.78
N GLY A 72 -5.67 0.79 6.92
CA GLY A 72 -4.30 0.83 6.47
C GLY A 72 -3.93 2.16 5.85
N GLY A 73 -4.73 2.66 4.89
CA GLY A 73 -4.48 3.95 4.22
C GLY A 73 -4.47 5.14 5.19
N ILE A 74 -5.43 5.20 6.11
CA ILE A 74 -5.48 6.26 7.14
C ILE A 74 -4.23 6.20 8.03
N LEU A 75 -3.87 5.01 8.52
CA LEU A 75 -2.71 4.82 9.38
C LEU A 75 -1.39 5.10 8.65
N SER A 76 -1.28 4.72 7.37
CA SER A 76 -0.12 4.97 6.53
C SER A 76 0.15 6.46 6.35
N GLU A 77 -0.87 7.24 6.02
CA GLU A 77 -0.73 8.70 5.88
C GLU A 77 -0.42 9.37 7.23
N GLY A 78 -1.06 8.92 8.31
CA GLY A 78 -0.76 9.41 9.65
C GLY A 78 0.69 9.12 10.07
N ALA A 79 1.17 7.91 9.79
CA ALA A 79 2.56 7.53 10.05
C ALA A 79 3.54 8.27 9.15
N ALA A 80 3.21 8.47 7.88
CA ALA A 80 4.02 9.27 6.96
C ALA A 80 4.16 10.71 7.46
N TRP A 81 3.08 11.32 7.93
CA TRP A 81 3.13 12.64 8.54
C TRP A 81 4.02 12.68 9.78
N LEU A 82 3.89 11.71 10.70
CA LEU A 82 4.77 11.62 11.87
C LEU A 82 6.25 11.45 11.49
N LEU A 83 6.54 10.62 10.49
CA LEU A 83 7.91 10.41 10.01
C LEU A 83 8.50 11.68 9.37
N MET A 84 7.68 12.44 8.63
CA MET A 84 8.12 13.71 8.04
C MET A 84 8.38 14.76 9.12
N GLU A 85 7.48 14.89 10.10
CA GLU A 85 7.57 15.90 11.16
C GLU A 85 8.73 15.64 12.13
N TYR A 86 8.90 14.39 12.58
CA TYR A 86 9.84 14.06 13.67
C TYR A 86 11.17 13.46 13.20
N ALA A 87 11.19 12.76 12.08
CA ALA A 87 12.39 12.08 11.58
C ALA A 87 12.95 12.71 10.29
N GLY A 88 12.26 13.70 9.70
CA GLY A 88 12.62 14.24 8.39
C GLY A 88 12.56 13.19 7.27
N PHE A 89 11.94 12.04 7.53
CA PHE A 89 11.87 10.91 6.61
C PHE A 89 10.56 10.97 5.84
N ARG A 90 10.64 10.95 4.51
CA ARG A 90 9.47 10.92 3.63
C ARG A 90 9.32 9.53 3.02
N PRO A 91 8.34 8.73 3.46
CA PRO A 91 8.10 7.43 2.85
C PRO A 91 7.92 7.53 1.34
N GLY A 92 8.55 6.62 0.60
CA GLY A 92 8.44 6.53 -0.87
C GLY A 92 9.46 7.36 -1.66
N THR A 93 10.16 8.35 -1.07
CA THR A 93 11.20 9.10 -1.80
C THR A 93 12.39 8.23 -2.16
N GLU A 94 12.80 7.31 -1.29
CA GLU A 94 13.87 6.36 -1.58
C GLU A 94 13.53 5.43 -2.75
N SER A 95 12.27 5.00 -2.84
CA SER A 95 11.81 4.17 -3.97
C SER A 95 11.80 4.95 -5.28
N LEU A 96 11.39 6.23 -5.23
CA LEU A 96 11.47 7.12 -6.39
C LEU A 96 12.92 7.35 -6.82
N ALA A 97 13.82 7.65 -5.88
CA ALA A 97 15.24 7.85 -6.17
C ALA A 97 15.89 6.61 -6.80
N LEU A 98 15.55 5.40 -6.31
CA LEU A 98 16.02 4.14 -6.90
C LEU A 98 15.49 3.93 -8.33
N VAL A 99 14.20 4.19 -8.58
CA VAL A 99 13.62 4.09 -9.92
C VAL A 99 14.27 5.10 -10.87
N ILE A 100 14.48 6.34 -10.42
CA ILE A 100 15.15 7.38 -11.20
C ILE A 100 16.59 6.99 -11.50
N GLY A 101 17.31 6.41 -10.54
CA GLY A 101 18.64 5.85 -10.73
C GLY A 101 18.69 4.80 -11.84
N TRP A 102 17.75 3.85 -11.85
CA TRP A 102 17.66 2.85 -12.92
C TRP A 102 17.31 3.46 -14.28
N VAL A 103 16.39 4.43 -14.31
CA VAL A 103 16.01 5.12 -15.55
C VAL A 103 17.18 5.93 -16.11
N LEU A 104 17.97 6.58 -15.25
CA LEU A 104 19.21 7.28 -15.61
C LEU A 104 20.25 6.33 -16.22
N GLU A 105 20.46 5.17 -15.60
CA GLU A 105 21.37 4.15 -16.15
C GLU A 105 20.91 3.64 -17.51
N MET A 106 19.62 3.35 -17.67
CA MET A 106 19.05 2.92 -18.96
C MET A 106 19.08 4.00 -20.05
N ALA A 107 19.08 5.28 -19.66
CA ALA A 107 19.08 6.43 -20.57
C ALA A 107 20.48 6.94 -20.91
N ARG A 108 21.54 6.43 -20.27
CA ARG A 108 22.92 6.93 -20.40
C ARG A 108 23.42 7.02 -21.85
N ASP A 109 22.98 6.10 -22.70
CA ASP A 109 23.35 6.03 -24.13
C ASP A 109 22.19 6.40 -25.09
N LYS A 110 21.08 6.96 -24.57
CA LYS A 110 19.87 7.24 -25.36
C LYS A 110 19.45 8.72 -25.24
N PRO A 111 19.87 9.60 -26.17
CA PRO A 111 19.56 11.02 -26.12
C PRO A 111 18.05 11.32 -26.17
N GLU A 112 17.26 10.45 -26.81
CA GLU A 112 15.79 10.57 -26.90
C GLU A 112 15.09 10.45 -25.53
N LEU A 113 15.72 9.79 -24.55
CA LEU A 113 15.17 9.59 -23.21
C LEU A 113 15.62 10.68 -22.23
N GLN A 114 16.61 11.52 -22.58
CA GLN A 114 17.15 12.53 -21.67
C GLN A 114 16.13 13.59 -21.27
N THR A 115 15.23 13.97 -22.16
CA THR A 115 14.15 14.94 -21.88
C THR A 115 13.14 14.39 -20.86
N GLN A 116 12.85 13.09 -20.93
CA GLN A 116 11.96 12.41 -19.98
C GLN A 116 12.63 12.25 -18.61
N VAL A 117 13.93 11.96 -18.61
CA VAL A 117 14.77 11.88 -17.42
C VAL A 117 14.85 13.23 -16.70
N GLN A 118 15.03 14.34 -17.43
CA GLN A 118 15.04 15.68 -16.82
C GLN A 118 13.70 16.02 -16.15
N ALA A 119 12.57 15.68 -16.78
CA ALA A 119 11.25 15.85 -16.17
C ALA A 119 11.10 15.01 -14.88
N LEU A 120 11.65 13.79 -14.83
CA LEU A 120 11.65 12.96 -13.64
C LEU A 120 12.53 13.53 -12.51
N LEU A 121 13.69 14.10 -12.85
CA LEU A 121 14.58 14.77 -11.88
C LEU A 121 13.95 16.04 -11.30
N GLU A 122 13.21 16.80 -12.11
CA GLU A 122 12.44 17.94 -11.62
C GLU A 122 11.30 17.51 -10.69
N ALA A 123 10.62 16.41 -11.01
CA ALA A 123 9.60 15.81 -10.15
C ALA A 123 10.18 15.33 -8.80
N GLU A 124 11.39 14.76 -8.80
CA GLU A 124 12.10 14.38 -7.57
C GLU A 124 12.42 15.60 -6.70
N LYS A 125 12.94 16.67 -7.30
CA LYS A 125 13.23 17.92 -6.57
C LYS A 125 11.97 18.53 -5.95
N LEU A 126 10.85 18.52 -6.67
CA LEU A 126 9.55 18.95 -6.15
C LEU A 126 9.03 18.02 -5.06
N ALA A 127 9.28 16.71 -5.17
CA ALA A 127 8.95 15.72 -4.16
C ALA A 127 9.87 15.73 -2.92
N LEU A 128 11.03 16.41 -2.99
CA LEU A 128 11.92 16.62 -1.83
C LEU A 128 11.75 18.01 -1.21
N ALA A 129 10.99 18.91 -1.84
CA ALA A 129 10.73 20.23 -1.29
C ALA A 129 9.94 20.12 0.03
N PRO A 130 10.29 20.93 1.05
CA PRO A 130 9.59 20.93 2.33
C PRO A 130 8.16 21.42 2.13
N LEU A 131 7.20 20.50 2.26
CA LEU A 131 5.78 20.82 2.24
C LEU A 131 5.31 21.08 3.67
N SER A 132 4.96 22.33 3.97
CA SER A 132 4.15 22.63 5.15
C SER A 132 2.72 22.14 4.87
N LEU A 133 2.40 20.92 5.27
CA LEU A 133 1.07 20.34 5.06
C LEU A 133 0.10 20.92 6.10
N SER A 134 -1.01 21.50 5.63
CA SER A 134 -2.11 21.86 6.51
C SER A 134 -2.82 20.61 7.02
N TRP A 135 -3.48 20.70 8.18
CA TRP A 135 -4.33 19.61 8.69
C TRP A 135 -5.39 19.16 7.67
N ARG A 136 -5.89 20.09 6.84
CA ARG A 136 -6.84 19.77 5.77
C ARG A 136 -6.21 18.90 4.68
N ASP A 137 -4.94 19.12 4.37
CA ASP A 137 -4.22 18.37 3.34
C ASP A 137 -3.91 16.95 3.82
N ILE A 138 -3.60 16.80 5.11
CA ILE A 138 -3.40 15.49 5.76
C ILE A 138 -4.69 14.68 5.73
N LEU A 139 -5.82 15.28 6.12
CA LEU A 139 -7.12 14.61 6.07
C LEU A 139 -7.54 14.23 4.64
N ALA A 140 -7.30 15.12 3.67
CA ALA A 140 -7.56 14.84 2.27
C ALA A 140 -6.70 13.67 1.76
N SER A 141 -5.42 13.64 2.14
CA SER A 141 -4.49 12.55 1.78
C SER A 141 -4.91 11.22 2.41
N MET A 142 -5.31 11.21 3.69
CA MET A 142 -5.87 10.04 4.37
C MET A 142 -7.10 9.49 3.64
N LEU A 143 -8.03 10.36 3.25
CA LEU A 143 -9.25 9.97 2.52
C LEU A 143 -8.92 9.43 1.13
N PHE A 144 -8.00 10.08 0.42
CA PHE A 144 -7.56 9.65 -0.90
C PHE A 144 -6.90 8.27 -0.83
N SER A 145 -5.90 8.10 0.05
CA SER A 145 -5.22 6.82 0.23
C SER A 145 -6.19 5.72 0.68
N ALA A 146 -7.11 6.00 1.61
CA ALA A 146 -8.15 5.06 1.99
C ALA A 146 -9.05 4.64 0.79
N ALA A 147 -9.47 5.60 -0.04
CA ALA A 147 -10.34 5.34 -1.18
C ALA A 147 -9.66 4.45 -2.25
N PHE A 148 -8.35 4.61 -2.46
CA PHE A 148 -7.60 3.78 -3.40
C PHE A 148 -7.20 2.43 -2.81
N TYR A 149 -6.77 2.40 -1.55
CA TYR A 149 -6.21 1.19 -0.95
C TYR A 149 -7.31 0.17 -0.61
N ALA A 150 -8.50 0.64 -0.26
CA ALA A 150 -9.63 -0.19 0.11
C ALA A 150 -10.06 -1.19 -0.99
N PRO A 151 -10.43 -0.78 -2.21
CA PRO A 151 -10.82 -1.74 -3.25
C PRO A 151 -9.70 -2.72 -3.60
N ILE A 152 -8.45 -2.26 -3.62
CA ILE A 152 -7.27 -3.08 -3.97
C ILE A 152 -7.05 -4.19 -2.93
N ALA A 153 -7.06 -3.82 -1.63
CA ALA A 153 -6.98 -4.80 -0.54
C ALA A 153 -8.21 -5.74 -0.52
N GLY A 154 -9.40 -5.22 -0.85
CA GLY A 154 -10.62 -6.01 -1.02
C GLY A 154 -10.49 -7.11 -2.07
N PHE A 155 -9.96 -6.79 -3.25
CA PHE A 155 -9.69 -7.78 -4.31
C PHE A 155 -8.64 -8.81 -3.87
N GLY A 156 -7.61 -8.39 -3.12
CA GLY A 156 -6.66 -9.30 -2.49
C GLY A 156 -7.35 -10.33 -1.59
N GLY A 157 -8.29 -9.88 -0.76
CA GLY A 157 -9.11 -10.73 0.11
C GLY A 157 -9.98 -11.73 -0.68
N MET A 158 -10.61 -11.30 -1.78
CA MET A 158 -11.37 -12.21 -2.66
C MET A 158 -10.47 -13.30 -3.25
N LEU A 159 -9.26 -12.95 -3.69
CA LEU A 159 -8.32 -13.90 -4.27
C LEU A 159 -7.87 -14.94 -3.22
N ALA A 160 -7.73 -14.56 -1.96
CA ALA A 160 -7.43 -15.49 -0.87
C ALA A 160 -8.50 -16.59 -0.76
N VAL A 161 -9.78 -16.19 -0.74
CA VAL A 161 -10.90 -17.13 -0.72
C VAL A 161 -10.91 -18.01 -1.98
N PHE A 162 -10.68 -17.43 -3.17
CA PHE A 162 -10.63 -18.18 -4.42
C PHE A 162 -9.56 -19.27 -4.38
N ARG A 163 -8.33 -18.91 -3.97
CA ARG A 163 -7.20 -19.84 -3.88
C ARG A 163 -7.47 -20.95 -2.87
N LEU A 164 -8.02 -20.63 -1.70
CA LEU A 164 -8.32 -21.62 -0.66
C LEU A 164 -9.44 -22.57 -1.08
N LYS A 165 -10.52 -22.06 -1.70
CA LYS A 165 -11.59 -22.90 -2.26
C LYS A 165 -11.07 -23.83 -3.36
N ARG A 166 -10.15 -23.36 -4.20
CA ARG A 166 -9.54 -24.18 -5.26
C ARG A 166 -8.64 -25.27 -4.67
N LYS A 167 -7.89 -24.98 -3.60
CA LYS A 167 -7.07 -25.98 -2.90
C LYS A 167 -7.92 -27.05 -2.23
N ALA A 168 -9.03 -26.68 -1.59
CA ALA A 168 -9.90 -27.65 -0.92
C ALA A 168 -10.68 -28.59 -1.87
N ARG A 169 -10.68 -28.32 -3.18
CA ARG A 169 -11.28 -29.18 -4.21
C ARG A 169 -10.30 -30.18 -4.83
N ARG A 170 -9.01 -30.04 -4.56
CA ARG A 170 -7.95 -30.96 -5.00
C ARG A 170 -7.58 -31.88 -3.85
#